data_AF-A0A527UWL4-F1
#
_entry.id   AF-A0A527UWL4-F1
#
_cell.length_a   1.000
_cell.length_b   1.000
_cell.length_c   1.000
_cell.angle_alpha   90.00
_cell.angle_beta   90.00
_cell.angle_gamma   90.00
#
_symmetry.space_group_name_H-M   'P 1'
#
loop_
_entity.id
_entity.type
_entity.pdbx_description
1 polymer ?
#
loop_
_entity_poly.entity_id
_entity_poly.type
_entity_poly.pdbx_seq_one_letter_code
_entity_poly.pdbx_strand_id
1 'polypeptide(L)'
;MTEHRGTQPSQPKGTVIAFSAPGCEPLYAHEREAIAAVARTIATLKGFAFRQGLGNSSGNSGGLYFVPDDSLLAPDAARLGINGPQDLFGGVVPWRFATTKAITHELVDDLAERPKEWSTGFGRTVAAAVLPGYTVFSRHDALRAARRLLKFGLARLKPPLASRGQDQHIVRTVADVERLLEQYRSPDFDECGLVLEADLRDVVTLSVGRTEIDEIMVAYYGTQTTTTDNAGQSVYGGSDLIVVRGGWEALEDLQLPRALALAIAQARAYDAAMAEYPGFFASRRNYDIGQGVDSSGIWRSGVLEASWRIGGSSTAELAAIKIMKQDPDIQLVRASAVKKFGNISRLPMNADVHFQGEDPDEGPITRYTVVTHATREPPKKAAD
;
A
#
# COMPACT_ATOMS: atom_id res chain seq x y z
N MET A 1 40.02 13.74 -37.62
CA MET A 1 39.55 12.78 -36.60
C MET A 1 39.18 13.57 -35.36
N THR A 2 37.89 13.87 -35.21
CA THR A 2 37.35 14.58 -34.06
C THR A 2 37.00 13.54 -33.01
N GLU A 3 37.75 13.52 -31.91
CA GLU A 3 37.54 12.59 -30.81
C GLU A 3 36.19 12.86 -30.14
N HIS A 4 35.33 11.84 -30.11
CA HIS A 4 34.18 11.79 -29.23
C HIS A 4 34.65 11.80 -27.78
N ARG A 5 34.58 12.97 -27.11
CA ARG A 5 34.53 13.03 -25.66
C ARG A 5 33.21 12.40 -25.21
N GLY A 6 33.24 11.10 -24.94
CA GLY A 6 32.20 10.44 -24.17
C GLY A 6 32.10 11.14 -22.82
N THR A 7 30.94 11.71 -22.52
CA THR A 7 30.58 12.14 -21.17
C THR A 7 30.78 10.98 -20.22
N GLN A 8 31.77 11.07 -19.32
CA GLN A 8 31.90 10.11 -18.23
C GLN A 8 30.61 10.11 -17.41
N PRO A 9 30.06 8.94 -17.03
CA PRO A 9 28.90 8.90 -16.15
C PRO A 9 29.25 9.61 -14.84
N SER A 10 28.46 10.62 -14.48
CA SER A 10 28.60 11.35 -13.22
C SER A 10 28.57 10.36 -12.05
N GLN A 11 29.48 10.51 -11.08
CA GLN A 11 29.47 9.66 -9.89
C GLN A 11 28.11 9.73 -9.18
N PRO A 12 27.59 8.60 -8.67
CA PRO A 12 26.31 8.56 -7.99
C PRO A 12 26.33 9.49 -6.76
N LYS A 13 25.27 10.29 -6.62
CA LYS A 13 25.14 11.32 -5.56
C LYS A 13 24.84 10.74 -4.17
N GLY A 14 24.50 9.46 -4.10
CA GLY A 14 24.03 8.77 -2.92
C GLY A 14 23.78 7.29 -3.17
N THR A 15 23.19 6.59 -2.20
CA THR A 15 22.85 5.16 -2.31
C THR A 15 21.41 4.91 -1.88
N VAL A 16 20.65 4.22 -2.73
CA VAL A 16 19.35 3.62 -2.41
C VAL A 16 19.56 2.22 -1.86
N ILE A 17 18.96 1.92 -0.71
CA ILE A 17 19.15 0.64 0.01
C ILE A 17 17.80 -0.07 0.14
N ALA A 18 17.65 -1.22 -0.53
CA ALA A 18 16.53 -2.13 -0.27
C ALA A 18 16.87 -3.06 0.89
N PHE A 19 16.01 -3.18 1.89
CA PHE A 19 16.25 -4.05 3.06
C PHE A 19 14.96 -4.53 3.70
N SER A 20 15.08 -5.57 4.53
CA SER A 20 13.96 -6.07 5.30
C SER A 20 13.79 -5.34 6.63
N ALA A 21 12.59 -4.82 6.86
CA ALA A 21 12.22 -4.15 8.09
C ALA A 21 12.28 -5.13 9.28
N PRO A 22 12.65 -4.68 10.49
CA PRO A 22 12.69 -5.55 11.65
C PRO A 22 11.33 -6.18 11.97
N GLY A 23 11.31 -7.51 12.12
CA GLY A 23 10.10 -8.24 12.56
C GLY A 23 9.00 -8.37 11.51
N CYS A 24 9.30 -8.18 10.23
CA CYS A 24 8.40 -8.48 9.11
C CYS A 24 8.36 -9.99 8.78
N GLU A 25 7.34 -10.40 8.03
CA GLU A 25 7.24 -11.76 7.50
C GLU A 25 8.35 -12.03 6.46
N PRO A 26 8.88 -13.26 6.38
CA PRO A 26 9.80 -13.63 5.31
C PRO A 26 9.17 -13.40 3.93
N LEU A 27 9.87 -12.67 3.08
CA LEU A 27 9.45 -12.45 1.70
C LEU A 27 9.63 -13.71 0.85
N TYR A 28 8.75 -13.89 -0.14
CA TYR A 28 9.01 -14.84 -1.23
C TYR A 28 10.10 -14.33 -2.18
N ALA A 29 10.68 -15.21 -2.98
CA ALA A 29 11.79 -14.85 -3.87
C ALA A 29 11.38 -13.78 -4.88
N HIS A 30 10.20 -13.93 -5.48
CA HIS A 30 9.69 -12.98 -6.45
C HIS A 30 9.37 -11.59 -5.85
N GLU A 31 9.12 -11.52 -4.53
CA GLU A 31 8.84 -10.26 -3.84
C GLU A 31 10.11 -9.50 -3.53
N ARG A 32 11.17 -10.21 -3.12
CA ARG A 32 12.50 -9.63 -3.00
C ARG A 32 12.93 -8.99 -4.32
N GLU A 33 12.71 -9.67 -5.45
CA GLU A 33 13.03 -9.12 -6.77
C GLU A 33 12.14 -7.93 -7.16
N ALA A 34 10.84 -7.98 -6.85
CA ALA A 34 9.95 -6.84 -7.08
C ALA A 34 10.38 -5.60 -6.28
N ILE A 35 10.77 -5.78 -5.01
CA ILE A 35 11.28 -4.71 -4.15
C ILE A 35 12.63 -4.19 -4.66
N ALA A 36 13.52 -5.09 -5.11
CA ALA A 36 14.78 -4.68 -5.72
C ALA A 36 14.55 -3.88 -7.02
N ALA A 37 13.55 -4.24 -7.84
CA ALA A 37 13.17 -3.49 -9.04
C ALA A 37 12.63 -2.08 -8.71
N VAL A 38 11.80 -1.96 -7.66
CA VAL A 38 11.35 -0.68 -7.09
C VAL A 38 12.56 0.17 -6.68
N ALA A 39 13.47 -0.39 -5.88
CA ALA A 39 14.66 0.31 -5.41
C ALA A 39 15.62 0.73 -6.54
N ARG A 40 15.82 -0.12 -7.56
CA ARG A 40 16.62 0.23 -8.77
C ARG A 40 15.99 1.38 -9.55
N THR A 41 14.67 1.40 -9.66
CA THR A 41 13.94 2.49 -10.33
C THR A 41 14.10 3.80 -9.56
N ILE A 42 13.96 3.77 -8.24
CA ILE A 42 14.21 4.94 -7.38
C ILE A 42 15.66 5.40 -7.51
N ALA A 43 16.65 4.49 -7.47
CA ALA A 43 18.05 4.82 -7.65
C ALA A 43 18.29 5.58 -8.97
N THR A 44 17.65 5.13 -10.05
CA THR A 44 17.68 5.82 -11.35
C THR A 44 17.06 7.21 -11.28
N LEU A 45 15.88 7.35 -10.65
CA LEU A 45 15.19 8.63 -10.48
C LEU A 45 16.01 9.65 -9.68
N LYS A 46 16.72 9.20 -8.63
CA LYS A 46 17.54 10.05 -7.76
C LYS A 46 18.96 10.29 -8.29
N GLY A 47 19.42 9.51 -9.27
CA GLY A 47 20.83 9.49 -9.70
C GLY A 47 21.76 8.89 -8.63
N PHE A 48 21.26 7.89 -7.90
CA PHE A 48 21.94 7.21 -6.80
C PHE A 48 22.41 5.81 -7.26
N ALA A 49 23.36 5.22 -6.54
CA ALA A 49 23.68 3.81 -6.67
C ALA A 49 22.60 2.95 -5.98
N PHE A 50 22.43 1.70 -6.41
CA PHE A 50 21.55 0.73 -5.75
C PHE A 50 22.36 -0.28 -4.93
N ARG A 51 21.87 -0.62 -3.73
CA ARG A 51 22.42 -1.66 -2.86
C ARG A 51 21.32 -2.51 -2.24
N GLN A 52 21.54 -3.83 -2.23
CA GLN A 52 20.71 -4.78 -1.48
C GLN A 52 21.28 -4.96 -0.06
N GLY A 53 20.41 -4.88 0.94
CA GLY A 53 20.72 -5.12 2.34
C GLY A 53 21.43 -3.96 3.05
N LEU A 54 21.32 -3.97 4.38
CA LEU A 54 22.10 -3.12 5.27
C LEU A 54 23.50 -3.75 5.41
N GLY A 55 24.43 -3.36 4.53
CA GLY A 55 25.84 -3.75 4.68
C GLY A 55 26.51 -2.98 5.83
N ASN A 56 27.66 -3.47 6.30
CA ASN A 56 28.56 -2.72 7.20
C ASN A 56 29.23 -1.57 6.43
N SER A 57 28.48 -0.51 6.10
CA SER A 57 29.06 0.65 5.42
C SER A 57 29.66 1.62 6.41
N SER A 58 30.93 1.39 6.74
CA SER A 58 31.86 2.42 7.18
C SER A 58 32.37 3.17 5.94
N GLY A 59 31.87 4.37 5.69
CA GLY A 59 32.45 5.30 4.71
C GLY A 59 31.71 5.37 3.37
N ASN A 60 30.73 6.27 3.31
CA ASN A 60 30.64 7.25 2.23
C ASN A 60 29.70 8.37 2.67
N SER A 61 30.17 9.60 2.62
CA SER A 61 29.47 10.84 2.99
C SER A 61 28.35 11.25 2.01
N GLY A 62 27.85 10.31 1.20
CA GLY A 62 26.75 10.53 0.25
C GLY A 62 25.38 10.32 0.91
N GLY A 63 24.34 10.96 0.37
CA GLY A 63 22.96 10.80 0.88
C GLY A 63 22.48 9.35 0.80
N LEU A 64 21.84 8.86 1.87
CA LEU A 64 21.20 7.54 1.89
C LEU A 64 19.70 7.70 1.63
N TYR A 65 19.11 6.74 0.94
CA TYR A 65 17.67 6.66 0.74
C TYR A 65 17.20 5.21 0.91
N PHE A 66 16.23 4.99 1.78
CA PHE A 66 15.86 3.65 2.25
C PHE A 66 14.61 3.13 1.55
N VAL A 67 14.58 1.83 1.26
CA VAL A 67 13.46 1.15 0.60
C VAL A 67 13.15 -0.11 1.41
N PRO A 68 12.46 0.03 2.56
CA PRO A 68 12.09 -1.11 3.39
C PRO A 68 10.96 -1.93 2.74
N ASP A 69 10.92 -3.22 2.99
CA ASP A 69 9.83 -4.11 2.54
C ASP A 69 8.51 -3.91 3.31
N ASP A 70 8.59 -3.38 4.53
CA ASP A 70 7.45 -2.99 5.37
C ASP A 70 7.57 -1.54 5.88
N SER A 71 6.50 -1.02 6.49
CA SER A 71 6.51 0.26 7.19
C SER A 71 7.43 0.15 8.41
N LEU A 72 8.24 1.16 8.66
CA LEU A 72 9.18 1.14 9.79
C LEU A 72 8.50 1.64 11.06
N LEU A 73 8.90 1.10 12.20
CA LEU A 73 8.59 1.74 13.48
C LEU A 73 9.53 2.94 13.69
N ALA A 74 9.02 3.98 14.36
CA ALA A 74 9.80 5.19 14.65
C ALA A 74 11.18 4.93 15.28
N PRO A 75 11.35 3.99 16.24
CA PRO A 75 12.68 3.65 16.77
C PRO A 75 13.63 3.05 15.71
N ASP A 76 13.11 2.24 14.79
CA ASP A 76 13.92 1.62 13.73
C ASP A 76 14.37 2.67 12.70
N ALA A 77 13.47 3.58 12.33
CA ALA A 77 13.77 4.72 11.47
C ALA A 77 14.83 5.64 12.09
N ALA A 78 14.71 5.95 13.38
CA ALA A 78 15.66 6.79 14.11
C ALA A 78 17.07 6.18 14.13
N ARG A 79 17.20 4.86 14.32
CA ARG A 79 18.51 4.17 14.26
C ARG A 79 19.18 4.25 12.88
N LEU A 80 18.38 4.38 11.82
CA LEU A 80 18.85 4.52 10.45
C LEU A 80 19.09 5.99 10.04
N GLY A 81 18.77 6.94 10.93
CA GLY A 81 18.86 8.38 10.63
C GLY A 81 17.80 8.88 9.65
N ILE A 82 16.65 8.18 9.55
CA ILE A 82 15.52 8.57 8.72
C ILE A 82 14.70 9.63 9.47
N ASN A 83 14.62 10.84 8.93
CA ASN A 83 13.97 11.99 9.57
C ASN A 83 12.69 12.43 8.86
N GLY A 84 12.44 11.98 7.64
CA GLY A 84 11.23 12.32 6.91
C GLY A 84 11.02 11.59 5.58
N PRO A 85 9.98 11.96 4.82
CA PRO A 85 9.64 11.35 3.54
C PRO A 85 10.76 11.39 2.48
N GLN A 86 11.71 12.32 2.61
CA GLN A 86 12.83 12.46 1.67
C GLN A 86 13.94 11.42 1.91
N ASP A 87 13.87 10.64 2.98
CA ASP A 87 14.89 9.66 3.36
C ASP A 87 14.47 8.20 3.07
N LEU A 88 13.21 7.94 2.74
CA LEU A 88 12.73 6.58 2.43
C LEU A 88 11.61 6.55 1.39
N PHE A 89 11.43 5.40 0.74
CA PHE A 89 10.23 5.04 -0.01
C PHE A 89 9.34 4.11 0.81
N GLY A 90 8.27 4.67 1.36
CA GLY A 90 7.42 4.00 2.34
C GLY A 90 7.03 4.96 3.44
N GLY A 91 6.80 4.45 4.65
CA GLY A 91 6.36 5.23 5.78
C GLY A 91 6.90 4.71 7.10
N VAL A 92 6.89 5.63 8.05
CA VAL A 92 7.22 5.41 9.44
C VAL A 92 5.95 5.58 10.26
N VAL A 93 5.68 4.63 11.14
CA VAL A 93 4.57 4.68 12.08
C VAL A 93 5.09 4.60 13.52
N PRO A 94 4.37 5.16 14.49
CA PRO A 94 4.84 5.15 15.88
C PRO A 94 4.69 3.78 16.55
N TRP A 95 3.70 2.98 16.16
CA TRP A 95 3.30 1.76 16.87
C TRP A 95 2.96 0.61 15.90
N ARG A 96 3.19 -0.64 16.34
CA ARG A 96 2.99 -1.82 15.49
C ARG A 96 1.55 -2.00 15.02
N PHE A 97 0.54 -1.78 15.87
CA PHE A 97 -0.87 -1.85 15.42
C PHE A 97 -1.17 -0.87 14.27
N ALA A 98 -0.43 0.24 14.15
CA ALA A 98 -0.60 1.20 13.07
C ALA A 98 -0.14 0.66 11.72
N THR A 99 0.77 -0.32 11.67
CA THR A 99 1.13 -0.97 10.39
C THR A 99 0.06 -1.94 9.88
N THR A 100 -0.99 -2.18 10.69
CA THR A 100 -2.03 -3.17 10.40
C THR A 100 -3.37 -2.52 10.11
N LYS A 101 -4.33 -3.33 9.67
CA LYS A 101 -5.72 -2.91 9.47
C LYS A 101 -6.39 -2.44 10.77
N ALA A 102 -5.85 -2.80 11.94
CA ALA A 102 -6.44 -2.50 13.24
C ALA A 102 -6.61 -0.99 13.47
N ILE A 103 -5.69 -0.14 13.03
CA ILE A 103 -5.82 1.32 13.22
C ILE A 103 -7.09 1.93 12.59
N THR A 104 -7.69 1.25 11.61
CA THR A 104 -8.81 1.74 10.78
C THR A 104 -10.09 2.00 11.56
N HIS A 105 -10.40 1.18 12.56
CA HIS A 105 -11.70 1.19 13.23
C HIS A 105 -11.61 1.67 14.68
N GLU A 106 -12.71 2.25 15.17
CA GLU A 106 -12.84 2.58 16.59
C GLU A 106 -12.96 1.32 17.46
N LEU A 107 -12.79 1.50 18.77
CA LEU A 107 -13.06 0.43 19.73
C LEU A 107 -14.56 0.30 19.98
N VAL A 108 -14.96 -0.83 20.57
CA VAL A 108 -16.38 -1.09 20.88
C VAL A 108 -16.97 -0.06 21.87
N ASP A 109 -16.17 0.50 22.78
CA ASP A 109 -16.48 1.68 23.59
C ASP A 109 -15.23 2.20 24.32
N ASP A 110 -15.40 3.20 25.18
CA ASP A 110 -14.31 3.84 25.93
C ASP A 110 -13.66 2.95 27.00
N LEU A 111 -14.32 1.85 27.41
CA LEU A 111 -13.84 0.89 28.41
C LEU A 111 -13.17 -0.34 27.79
N ALA A 112 -13.19 -0.47 26.46
CA ALA A 112 -12.58 -1.58 25.75
C ALA A 112 -11.07 -1.68 26.02
N GLU A 113 -10.58 -2.91 26.08
CA GLU A 113 -9.14 -3.16 26.20
C GLU A 113 -8.40 -2.62 24.99
N ARG A 114 -7.24 -2.00 25.23
CA ARG A 114 -6.42 -1.37 24.19
C ARG A 114 -4.97 -1.18 24.65
N PRO A 115 -4.02 -1.10 23.70
CA PRO A 115 -2.68 -0.60 23.98
C PRO A 115 -2.73 0.80 24.60
N LYS A 116 -1.78 1.10 25.49
CA LYS A 116 -1.69 2.40 26.17
C LYS A 116 -1.60 3.56 25.17
N GLU A 117 -0.97 3.28 24.04
CA GLU A 117 -0.66 4.20 22.95
C GLU A 117 -1.82 4.40 21.96
N TRP A 118 -2.94 3.69 22.15
CA TRP A 118 -4.09 3.75 21.26
C TRP A 118 -4.77 5.13 21.27
N SER A 119 -4.93 5.72 20.08
CA SER A 119 -5.68 6.96 19.92
C SER A 119 -7.18 6.71 19.85
N THR A 120 -7.94 7.21 20.81
CA THR A 120 -9.41 7.18 20.78
C THR A 120 -10.02 8.18 19.80
N GLY A 121 -9.23 9.18 19.36
CA GLY A 121 -9.68 10.20 18.42
C GLY A 121 -9.64 9.73 16.96
N PHE A 122 -8.61 8.97 16.58
CA PHE A 122 -8.36 8.62 15.18
C PHE A 122 -9.55 7.87 14.53
N GLY A 123 -10.01 6.78 15.16
CA GLY A 123 -11.13 5.99 14.65
C GLY A 123 -12.42 6.80 14.47
N ARG A 124 -12.67 7.79 15.35
CA ARG A 124 -13.81 8.71 15.23
C ARG A 124 -13.65 9.66 14.06
N THR A 125 -12.45 10.18 13.85
CA THR A 125 -12.14 11.07 12.72
C THR A 125 -12.33 10.37 11.37
N VAL A 126 -11.92 9.10 11.26
CA VAL A 126 -12.01 8.34 9.99
C VAL A 126 -13.31 7.56 9.82
N ALA A 127 -14.24 7.59 10.78
CA ALA A 127 -15.46 6.77 10.79
C ALA A 127 -16.30 6.90 9.50
N ALA A 128 -16.34 8.09 8.89
CA ALA A 128 -17.07 8.32 7.64
C ALA A 128 -16.33 7.82 6.38
N ALA A 129 -15.03 7.52 6.50
CA ALA A 129 -14.18 7.04 5.43
C ALA A 129 -14.04 5.51 5.40
N VAL A 130 -14.52 4.80 6.41
CA VAL A 130 -14.35 3.35 6.58
C VAL A 130 -15.72 2.64 6.58
N LEU A 131 -15.70 1.32 6.47
CA LEU A 131 -16.92 0.52 6.67
C LEU A 131 -17.30 0.49 8.16
N PRO A 132 -18.57 0.24 8.52
CA PRO A 132 -18.92 -0.02 9.91
C PRO A 132 -18.09 -1.18 10.46
N GLY A 133 -17.37 -0.95 11.55
CA GLY A 133 -16.46 -1.94 12.11
C GLY A 133 -15.89 -1.52 13.45
N TYR A 134 -15.15 -2.45 14.05
CA TYR A 134 -14.50 -2.31 15.34
C TYR A 134 -13.13 -2.97 15.31
N THR A 135 -12.20 -2.34 16.02
CA THR A 135 -10.94 -2.96 16.42
C THR A 135 -11.05 -3.45 17.86
N VAL A 136 -10.53 -4.64 18.12
CA VAL A 136 -10.63 -5.31 19.41
C VAL A 136 -9.28 -5.90 19.83
N PHE A 137 -8.95 -5.76 21.11
CA PHE A 137 -7.72 -6.31 21.71
C PHE A 137 -8.02 -7.34 22.81
N SER A 138 -9.30 -7.62 23.08
CA SER A 138 -9.73 -8.66 24.04
C SER A 138 -10.75 -9.60 23.40
N ARG A 139 -10.72 -10.89 23.81
CA ARG A 139 -11.75 -11.86 23.37
C ARG A 139 -13.13 -11.37 23.78
N HIS A 140 -13.23 -10.76 24.96
CA HIS A 140 -14.47 -10.19 25.47
C HIS A 140 -15.03 -9.12 24.52
N ASP A 141 -14.21 -8.16 24.09
CA ASP A 141 -14.63 -7.09 23.20
C ASP A 141 -14.88 -7.58 21.77
N ALA A 142 -14.15 -8.59 21.29
CA ALA A 142 -14.42 -9.25 20.02
C ALA A 142 -15.86 -9.80 19.94
N LEU A 143 -16.32 -10.48 21.00
CA LEU A 143 -17.69 -11.00 21.06
C LEU A 143 -18.73 -9.88 21.18
N ARG A 144 -18.40 -8.78 21.86
CA ARG A 144 -19.29 -7.60 21.95
C ARG A 144 -19.42 -6.91 20.59
N ALA A 145 -18.31 -6.68 19.89
CA ALA A 145 -18.27 -6.13 18.54
C ALA A 145 -19.07 -7.01 17.57
N ALA A 146 -18.88 -8.34 17.62
CA ALA A 146 -19.64 -9.29 16.82
C ALA A 146 -21.15 -9.19 17.07
N ARG A 147 -21.59 -9.16 18.34
CA ARG A 147 -23.02 -8.98 18.68
C ARG A 147 -23.60 -7.67 18.16
N ARG A 148 -22.80 -6.60 18.02
CA ARG A 148 -23.26 -5.32 17.46
C ARG A 148 -23.35 -5.39 15.94
N LEU A 149 -22.29 -5.83 15.26
CA LEU A 149 -22.23 -5.88 13.79
C LEU A 149 -23.24 -6.88 13.20
N LEU A 150 -23.36 -8.07 13.82
CA LEU A 150 -24.21 -9.14 13.30
C LEU A 150 -25.72 -8.82 13.35
N LYS A 151 -26.13 -7.75 14.05
CA LYS A 151 -27.51 -7.23 13.98
C LYS A 151 -27.83 -6.59 12.62
N PHE A 152 -26.81 -6.18 11.87
CA PHE A 152 -26.93 -5.47 10.61
C PHE A 152 -26.55 -6.32 9.39
N GLY A 153 -26.10 -7.56 9.60
CA GLY A 153 -25.69 -8.44 8.51
C GLY A 153 -24.54 -9.36 8.85
N LEU A 154 -23.97 -9.97 7.82
CA LEU A 154 -22.71 -10.69 7.91
C LEU A 154 -21.58 -9.72 8.27
N ALA A 155 -20.62 -10.21 9.05
CA ALA A 155 -19.41 -9.48 9.36
C ALA A 155 -18.20 -10.24 8.80
N ARG A 156 -17.10 -9.51 8.64
CA ARG A 156 -15.81 -10.04 8.27
C ARG A 156 -14.85 -9.86 9.43
N LEU A 157 -14.22 -10.95 9.83
CA LEU A 157 -13.13 -10.97 10.79
C LEU A 157 -11.80 -10.93 10.02
N LYS A 158 -10.93 -10.00 10.39
CA LYS A 158 -9.59 -9.85 9.80
C LYS A 158 -8.53 -9.95 10.90
N PRO A 159 -7.68 -10.97 10.88
CA PRO A 159 -6.57 -11.08 11.82
C PRO A 159 -5.53 -9.95 11.61
N PRO A 160 -4.82 -9.55 12.68
CA PRO A 160 -3.88 -8.42 12.64
C PRO A 160 -2.78 -8.56 11.60
N LEU A 161 -2.13 -9.73 11.60
CA LEU A 161 -0.90 -9.99 10.84
C LEU A 161 -1.17 -10.66 9.50
N ALA A 162 -2.44 -10.99 9.22
CA ALA A 162 -2.81 -11.61 7.96
C ALA A 162 -2.57 -10.65 6.79
N SER A 163 -1.50 -10.92 6.05
CA SER A 163 -1.13 -10.23 4.82
C SER A 163 -1.79 -10.90 3.60
N ARG A 164 -1.76 -10.24 2.44
CA ARG A 164 -2.22 -10.80 1.14
C ARG A 164 -3.72 -11.16 1.03
N GLY A 165 -4.54 -10.76 2.00
CA GLY A 165 -5.96 -11.11 2.03
C GLY A 165 -6.23 -12.58 2.37
N GLN A 166 -5.19 -13.34 2.72
CA GLN A 166 -5.35 -14.67 3.29
C GLN A 166 -5.92 -14.51 4.72
N ASP A 167 -6.66 -15.52 5.19
CA ASP A 167 -7.22 -15.59 6.56
C ASP A 167 -8.25 -14.51 6.95
N GLN A 168 -8.93 -13.88 5.99
CA GLN A 168 -10.15 -13.12 6.30
C GLN A 168 -11.37 -14.04 6.30
N HIS A 169 -12.17 -13.98 7.36
CA HIS A 169 -13.27 -14.91 7.56
C HIS A 169 -14.62 -14.19 7.59
N ILE A 170 -15.55 -14.61 6.73
CA ILE A 170 -16.94 -14.20 6.81
C ILE A 170 -17.60 -14.94 7.98
N VAL A 171 -18.08 -14.19 8.96
CA VAL A 171 -18.76 -14.70 10.16
C VAL A 171 -20.25 -14.40 10.08
N ARG A 172 -21.07 -15.41 10.42
CA ARG A 172 -22.55 -15.33 10.38
C ARG A 172 -23.14 -15.28 11.78
N THR A 173 -22.42 -15.79 12.76
CA THR A 173 -22.87 -15.91 14.14
C THR A 173 -21.75 -15.54 15.11
N VAL A 174 -22.11 -15.22 16.35
CA VAL A 174 -21.12 -15.01 17.42
C VAL A 174 -20.31 -16.29 17.67
N ALA A 175 -20.93 -17.46 17.52
CA ALA A 175 -20.25 -18.75 17.63
C ALA A 175 -19.20 -18.98 16.53
N ASP A 176 -19.35 -18.38 15.34
CA ASP A 176 -18.29 -18.40 14.32
C ASP A 176 -17.07 -17.60 14.79
N VAL A 177 -17.31 -16.43 15.40
CA VAL A 177 -16.24 -15.59 15.98
C VAL A 177 -15.54 -16.33 17.13
N GLU A 178 -16.29 -16.95 18.05
CA GLU A 178 -15.71 -17.75 19.15
C GLU A 178 -14.75 -18.83 18.63
N ARG A 179 -15.19 -19.60 17.64
CA ARG A 179 -14.40 -20.69 17.04
C ARG A 179 -13.14 -20.18 16.33
N LEU A 180 -13.22 -19.03 15.66
CA LEU A 180 -12.05 -18.41 15.04
C LEU A 180 -11.08 -17.87 16.09
N LEU A 181 -11.60 -17.27 17.17
CA LEU A 181 -10.77 -16.77 18.26
C LEU A 181 -9.96 -17.89 18.95
N GLU A 182 -10.45 -19.13 19.00
CA GLU A 182 -9.68 -20.29 19.49
C GLU A 182 -8.36 -20.52 18.71
N GLN A 183 -8.26 -20.04 17.47
CA GLN A 183 -7.09 -20.26 16.62
C GLN A 183 -6.01 -19.18 16.80
N TYR A 184 -6.32 -18.05 17.42
CA TYR A 184 -5.38 -16.94 17.59
C TYR A 184 -4.67 -16.96 18.94
N ARG A 185 -3.35 -16.72 18.91
CA ARG A 185 -2.50 -16.61 20.11
C ARG A 185 -2.67 -15.23 20.76
N SER A 186 -2.58 -15.18 22.09
CA SER A 186 -2.73 -13.93 22.88
C SER A 186 -1.79 -12.80 22.45
N PRO A 187 -0.47 -13.02 22.21
CA PRO A 187 0.46 -11.91 22.01
C PRO A 187 0.16 -11.05 20.77
N ASP A 188 -0.17 -11.70 19.63
CA ASP A 188 -0.50 -10.99 18.39
C ASP A 188 -1.78 -10.17 18.54
N PHE A 189 -2.71 -10.70 19.34
CA PHE A 189 -4.00 -10.09 19.59
C PHE A 189 -3.90 -8.87 20.52
N ASP A 190 -3.06 -8.95 21.55
CA ASP A 190 -2.84 -7.87 22.52
C ASP A 190 -2.05 -6.69 21.90
N GLU A 191 -1.06 -6.98 21.05
CA GLU A 191 -0.20 -5.95 20.44
C GLU A 191 -0.78 -5.34 19.16
N CYS A 192 -1.40 -6.16 18.30
CA CYS A 192 -1.80 -5.74 16.96
C CYS A 192 -3.32 -5.60 16.79
N GLY A 193 -4.12 -6.23 17.65
CA GLY A 193 -5.58 -6.15 17.61
C GLY A 193 -6.21 -6.91 16.44
N LEU A 194 -7.50 -7.16 16.50
CA LEU A 194 -8.28 -7.82 15.45
C LEU A 194 -9.37 -6.89 14.96
N VAL A 195 -9.73 -7.00 13.68
CA VAL A 195 -10.80 -6.20 13.10
C VAL A 195 -12.04 -7.06 12.86
N LEU A 196 -13.20 -6.56 13.29
CA LEU A 196 -14.49 -7.00 12.76
C LEU A 196 -15.13 -5.84 12.01
N GLU A 197 -15.58 -6.06 10.79
CA GLU A 197 -16.28 -5.04 10.00
C GLU A 197 -17.45 -5.64 9.22
N ALA A 198 -18.30 -4.79 8.65
CA ALA A 198 -19.39 -5.22 7.78
C ALA A 198 -18.84 -5.95 6.54
N ASP A 199 -19.39 -7.12 6.23
CA ASP A 199 -19.05 -7.83 5.00
C ASP A 199 -19.80 -7.25 3.80
N LEU A 200 -19.09 -7.17 2.66
CA LEU A 200 -19.64 -6.71 1.39
C LEU A 200 -19.60 -7.84 0.37
N ARG A 201 -20.65 -7.91 -0.46
CA ARG A 201 -20.73 -8.75 -1.65
C ARG A 201 -20.43 -7.92 -2.91
N ASP A 202 -20.05 -8.62 -3.97
CA ASP A 202 -19.76 -8.04 -5.28
C ASP A 202 -18.72 -6.89 -5.20
N VAL A 203 -17.68 -7.12 -4.40
CA VAL A 203 -16.70 -6.09 -4.05
C VAL A 203 -15.77 -5.80 -5.21
N VAL A 204 -15.69 -4.53 -5.55
CA VAL A 204 -14.58 -3.96 -6.32
C VAL A 204 -13.62 -3.31 -5.33
N THR A 205 -12.35 -3.70 -5.38
CA THR A 205 -11.30 -3.07 -4.58
C THR A 205 -10.53 -2.08 -5.44
N LEU A 206 -10.43 -0.84 -4.96
CA LEU A 206 -9.67 0.22 -5.61
C LEU A 206 -8.37 0.46 -4.84
N SER A 207 -7.29 0.73 -5.55
CA SER A 207 -6.07 1.30 -4.98
C SER A 207 -6.12 2.82 -5.18
N VAL A 208 -6.11 3.59 -4.10
CA VAL A 208 -6.10 5.06 -4.14
C VAL A 208 -4.95 5.56 -3.30
N GLY A 209 -4.11 6.46 -3.84
CA GLY A 209 -2.92 6.83 -3.12
C GLY A 209 -2.16 8.02 -3.68
N ARG A 210 -1.06 8.35 -3.00
CA ARG A 210 -0.09 9.35 -3.42
C ARG A 210 1.33 8.88 -3.14
N THR A 211 2.24 9.28 -4.02
CA THR A 211 3.65 8.89 -3.97
C THR A 211 4.52 10.09 -4.31
N GLU A 212 5.58 10.31 -3.54
CA GLU A 212 6.51 11.41 -3.70
C GLU A 212 7.95 10.88 -3.78
N ILE A 213 8.68 11.29 -4.83
CA ILE A 213 10.10 11.05 -5.01
C ILE A 213 10.74 12.38 -5.44
N ASP A 214 11.59 12.95 -4.59
CA ASP A 214 12.17 14.29 -4.79
C ASP A 214 11.09 15.32 -5.13
N GLU A 215 11.26 16.08 -6.22
CA GLU A 215 10.30 17.09 -6.69
C GLU A 215 9.03 16.53 -7.36
N ILE A 216 8.94 15.21 -7.57
CA ILE A 216 7.82 14.60 -8.31
C ILE A 216 6.84 13.98 -7.32
N MET A 217 5.69 14.64 -7.20
CA MET A 217 4.51 14.10 -6.54
C MET A 217 3.52 13.59 -7.58
N VAL A 218 2.98 12.40 -7.33
CA VAL A 218 1.85 11.84 -8.08
C VAL A 218 0.77 11.38 -7.14
N ALA A 219 -0.48 11.46 -7.60
CA ALA A 219 -1.63 10.84 -6.99
C ALA A 219 -2.25 9.86 -7.99
N TYR A 220 -2.93 8.84 -7.51
CA TYR A 220 -3.50 7.82 -8.37
C TYR A 220 -4.77 7.22 -7.79
N TYR A 221 -5.58 6.70 -8.71
CA TYR A 221 -6.59 5.70 -8.40
C TYR A 221 -6.48 4.57 -9.42
N GLY A 222 -6.97 3.39 -9.05
CA GLY A 222 -6.94 2.24 -9.92
C GLY A 222 -7.78 1.10 -9.38
N THR A 223 -8.03 0.10 -10.22
CA THR A 223 -8.76 -1.10 -9.81
C THR A 223 -7.77 -2.21 -9.54
N GLN A 224 -7.94 -2.89 -8.40
CA GLN A 224 -7.19 -4.10 -8.12
C GLN A 224 -7.76 -5.25 -8.95
N THR A 225 -6.86 -6.08 -9.47
CA THR A 225 -7.20 -7.28 -10.21
C THR A 225 -6.93 -8.51 -9.36
N THR A 226 -7.65 -9.59 -9.61
CA THR A 226 -7.36 -10.89 -9.02
C THR A 226 -6.77 -11.82 -10.07
N THR A 227 -5.96 -12.77 -9.62
CA THR A 227 -5.42 -13.86 -10.42
C THR A 227 -5.62 -15.16 -9.66
N THR A 228 -5.68 -16.27 -10.40
CA THR A 228 -5.59 -17.61 -9.80
C THR A 228 -4.13 -17.94 -9.55
N ASP A 229 -3.81 -18.45 -8.36
CA ASP A 229 -2.47 -18.94 -8.03
C ASP A 229 -2.25 -20.38 -8.52
N ASN A 230 -1.04 -20.92 -8.30
CA ASN A 230 -0.69 -22.28 -8.72
C ASN A 230 -1.45 -23.37 -7.93
N ALA A 231 -2.12 -23.02 -6.83
CA ALA A 231 -3.00 -23.91 -6.05
C ALA A 231 -4.49 -23.75 -6.40
N GLY A 232 -4.84 -22.90 -7.38
CA GLY A 232 -6.22 -22.67 -7.80
C GLY A 232 -6.97 -21.64 -6.95
N GLN A 233 -6.32 -20.94 -6.02
CA GLN A 233 -6.94 -19.93 -5.17
C GLN A 233 -6.95 -18.55 -5.84
N SER A 234 -7.99 -17.76 -5.58
CA SER A 234 -8.06 -16.38 -6.04
C SER A 234 -7.24 -15.48 -5.13
N VAL A 235 -6.18 -14.88 -5.66
CA VAL A 235 -5.27 -13.97 -4.94
C VAL A 235 -5.16 -12.64 -5.67
N TYR A 236 -4.58 -11.63 -5.03
CA TYR A 236 -4.29 -10.35 -5.67
C TYR A 236 -3.38 -10.53 -6.90
N GLY A 237 -3.78 -9.96 -8.04
CA GLY A 237 -3.11 -10.07 -9.35
C GLY A 237 -2.42 -8.80 -9.81
N GLY A 238 -2.50 -7.71 -9.04
CA GLY A 238 -1.96 -6.40 -9.45
C GLY A 238 -3.00 -5.29 -9.48
N SER A 239 -2.61 -4.10 -9.92
CA SER A 239 -3.53 -2.95 -10.05
C SER A 239 -3.33 -2.25 -11.38
N ASP A 240 -4.46 -1.87 -12.00
CA ASP A 240 -4.52 -0.99 -13.17
C ASP A 240 -4.72 0.44 -12.69
N LEU A 241 -3.68 1.28 -12.81
CA LEU A 241 -3.66 2.63 -12.27
C LEU A 241 -3.85 3.70 -13.35
N ILE A 242 -4.57 4.76 -12.97
CA ILE A 242 -4.49 6.07 -13.57
C ILE A 242 -3.71 6.95 -12.59
N VAL A 243 -2.51 7.33 -12.99
CA VAL A 243 -1.58 8.13 -12.20
C VAL A 243 -1.56 9.55 -12.77
N VAL A 244 -1.83 10.54 -11.93
CA VAL A 244 -1.78 11.96 -12.28
C VAL A 244 -0.62 12.65 -11.57
N ARG A 245 -0.02 13.62 -12.25
CA ARG A 245 0.96 14.52 -11.63
C ARG A 245 0.25 15.41 -10.63
N GLY A 246 0.83 15.59 -9.45
CA GLY A 246 0.27 16.41 -8.38
C GLY A 246 -0.28 15.59 -7.21
N GLY A 247 -1.01 16.28 -6.33
CA GLY A 247 -1.56 15.71 -5.10
C GLY A 247 -3.03 15.30 -5.22
N TRP A 248 -3.71 15.28 -4.07
CA TRP A 248 -5.13 14.92 -3.98
C TRP A 248 -6.02 15.81 -4.84
N GLU A 249 -5.69 17.10 -4.93
CA GLU A 249 -6.41 18.10 -5.72
C GLU A 249 -6.41 17.72 -7.21
N ALA A 250 -5.30 17.18 -7.71
CA ALA A 250 -5.20 16.73 -9.11
C ALA A 250 -6.12 15.55 -9.43
N LEU A 251 -6.44 14.71 -8.43
CA LEU A 251 -7.45 13.65 -8.59
C LEU A 251 -8.88 14.19 -8.53
N GLU A 252 -9.13 15.21 -7.71
CA GLU A 252 -10.44 15.85 -7.56
C GLU A 252 -10.85 16.67 -8.78
N ASP A 253 -9.87 17.25 -9.48
CA ASP A 253 -10.08 17.95 -10.75
C ASP A 253 -10.48 17.03 -11.91
N LEU A 254 -10.29 15.71 -11.75
CA LEU A 254 -10.80 14.74 -12.72
C LEU A 254 -12.33 14.65 -12.61
N GLN A 255 -13.02 14.79 -13.74
CA GLN A 255 -14.46 14.56 -13.82
C GLN A 255 -14.77 13.06 -13.73
N LEU A 256 -14.78 12.52 -12.51
CA LEU A 256 -14.94 11.09 -12.24
C LEU A 256 -16.39 10.71 -11.87
N PRO A 257 -16.80 9.47 -12.18
CA PRO A 257 -18.03 8.89 -11.63
C PRO A 257 -18.10 9.01 -10.10
N ARG A 258 -19.31 9.22 -9.57
CA ARG A 258 -19.56 9.43 -8.14
C ARG A 258 -18.90 8.39 -7.22
N ALA A 259 -18.89 7.13 -7.62
CA ALA A 259 -18.28 6.06 -6.84
C ALA A 259 -16.76 6.26 -6.69
N LEU A 260 -16.06 6.63 -7.76
CA LEU A 260 -14.63 6.90 -7.73
C LEU A 260 -14.30 8.19 -6.96
N ALA A 261 -15.10 9.24 -7.17
CA ALA A 261 -14.96 10.50 -6.42
C ALA A 261 -15.12 10.27 -4.90
N LEU A 262 -16.07 9.41 -4.49
CA LEU A 262 -16.22 9.02 -3.09
C LEU A 262 -14.99 8.25 -2.57
N ALA A 263 -14.47 7.30 -3.33
CA ALA A 263 -13.27 6.56 -2.94
C ALA A 263 -12.06 7.47 -2.71
N ILE A 264 -11.87 8.47 -3.58
CA ILE A 264 -10.81 9.49 -3.43
C ILE A 264 -11.04 10.34 -2.18
N ALA A 265 -12.26 10.82 -1.95
CA ALA A 265 -12.59 11.59 -0.76
C ALA A 265 -12.35 10.81 0.53
N GLN A 266 -12.69 9.52 0.56
CA GLN A 266 -12.45 8.64 1.71
C GLN A 266 -10.95 8.41 1.95
N ALA A 267 -10.19 8.12 0.89
CA ALA A 267 -8.73 8.00 0.98
C ALA A 267 -8.07 9.28 1.49
N ARG A 268 -8.47 10.46 0.97
CA ARG A 268 -7.96 11.77 1.39
C ARG A 268 -8.29 12.08 2.85
N ALA A 269 -9.53 11.82 3.28
CA ALA A 269 -9.94 12.04 4.66
C ALA A 269 -9.15 11.16 5.64
N TYR A 270 -8.92 9.89 5.28
CA TYR A 270 -8.09 8.99 6.05
C TYR A 270 -6.63 9.46 6.08
N ASP A 271 -6.08 9.87 4.94
CA ASP A 271 -4.71 10.41 4.84
C ASP A 271 -4.51 11.68 5.68
N ALA A 272 -5.50 12.58 5.69
CA ALA A 272 -5.47 13.79 6.50
C ALA A 272 -5.43 13.46 8.00
N ALA A 273 -6.28 12.53 8.46
CA ALA A 273 -6.26 12.05 9.85
C ALA A 273 -4.92 11.39 10.21
N MET A 274 -4.33 10.62 9.28
CA MET A 274 -3.03 9.99 9.50
C MET A 274 -1.88 11.00 9.52
N ALA A 275 -1.94 12.05 8.71
CA ALA A 275 -0.93 13.10 8.70
C ALA A 275 -0.84 13.86 10.04
N GLU A 276 -1.92 13.89 10.81
CA GLU A 276 -1.96 14.44 12.17
C GLU A 276 -1.56 13.42 13.24
N TYR A 277 -1.38 12.14 12.89
CA TYR A 277 -1.03 11.09 13.84
C TYR A 277 0.43 11.26 14.30
N PRO A 278 0.71 11.45 15.60
CA PRO A 278 2.06 11.76 16.07
C PRO A 278 3.08 10.69 15.69
N GLY A 279 4.21 11.12 15.11
CA GLY A 279 5.30 10.23 14.69
C GLY A 279 5.06 9.52 13.36
N PHE A 280 3.95 9.80 12.65
CA PHE A 280 3.72 9.31 11.31
C PHE A 280 4.32 10.22 10.24
N PHE A 281 5.00 9.63 9.26
CA PHE A 281 5.28 10.26 7.98
C PHE A 281 5.48 9.21 6.89
N ALA A 282 5.18 9.57 5.64
CA ALA A 282 5.33 8.66 4.52
C ALA A 282 5.51 9.41 3.19
N SER A 283 6.38 8.86 2.34
CA SER A 283 6.57 9.25 0.94
C SER A 283 5.69 8.45 -0.02
N ARG A 284 5.25 7.25 0.39
CA ARG A 284 4.28 6.44 -0.33
C ARG A 284 3.07 6.16 0.56
N ARG A 285 1.88 6.44 0.05
CA ARG A 285 0.61 6.22 0.74
C ARG A 285 -0.38 5.55 -0.18
N ASN A 286 -0.89 4.39 0.21
CA ASN A 286 -1.91 3.66 -0.53
C ASN A 286 -3.07 3.27 0.41
N TYR A 287 -4.29 3.44 -0.07
CA TYR A 287 -5.53 3.09 0.61
C TYR A 287 -6.33 2.16 -0.28
N ASP A 288 -6.66 0.99 0.25
CA ASP A 288 -7.48 0.01 -0.44
C ASP A 288 -8.95 0.30 -0.10
N ILE A 289 -9.72 0.74 -1.09
CA ILE A 289 -11.13 1.11 -0.93
C ILE A 289 -12.00 -0.03 -1.44
N GLY A 290 -12.86 -0.58 -0.58
CA GLY A 290 -13.84 -1.59 -0.95
C GLY A 290 -15.16 -0.94 -1.31
N GLN A 291 -15.71 -1.28 -2.46
CA GLN A 291 -17.05 -0.84 -2.89
C GLN A 291 -17.90 -2.05 -3.24
N GLY A 292 -19.07 -2.16 -2.62
CA GLY A 292 -19.92 -3.34 -2.77
C GLY A 292 -21.24 -3.18 -2.05
N VAL A 293 -22.00 -4.28 -1.96
CA VAL A 293 -23.34 -4.28 -1.36
C VAL A 293 -23.31 -5.03 -0.05
N ASP A 294 -23.83 -4.41 1.02
CA ASP A 294 -23.93 -5.06 2.33
C ASP A 294 -25.05 -6.12 2.38
N SER A 295 -25.22 -6.75 3.54
CA SER A 295 -26.26 -7.76 3.76
C SER A 295 -27.70 -7.21 3.69
N SER A 296 -27.87 -5.89 3.85
CA SER A 296 -29.17 -5.21 3.75
C SER A 296 -29.48 -4.74 2.31
N GLY A 297 -28.59 -5.02 1.35
CA GLY A 297 -28.74 -4.56 -0.03
C GLY A 297 -28.31 -3.11 -0.25
N ILE A 298 -27.65 -2.49 0.73
CA ILE A 298 -27.20 -1.10 0.65
C ILE A 298 -25.79 -1.08 0.06
N TRP A 299 -25.59 -0.25 -0.96
CA TRP A 299 -24.26 0.00 -1.51
C TRP A 299 -23.40 0.78 -0.52
N ARG A 300 -22.17 0.32 -0.27
CA ARG A 300 -21.19 0.93 0.64
C ARG A 300 -19.84 1.11 -0.04
N SER A 301 -19.09 2.07 0.48
CA SER A 301 -17.70 2.36 0.13
C SER A 301 -16.94 2.66 1.41
N GLY A 302 -15.71 2.19 1.54
CA GLY A 302 -14.84 2.55 2.66
C GLY A 302 -13.43 1.99 2.53
N VAL A 303 -12.48 2.64 3.21
CA VAL A 303 -11.10 2.15 3.35
C VAL A 303 -11.14 0.82 4.11
N LEU A 304 -10.59 -0.23 3.49
CA LEU A 304 -10.45 -1.57 4.05
C LEU A 304 -9.09 -1.76 4.73
N GLU A 305 -8.06 -1.10 4.20
CA GLU A 305 -6.68 -1.18 4.64
C GLU A 305 -5.88 0.04 4.15
N ALA A 306 -4.92 0.48 4.96
CA ALA A 306 -3.91 1.46 4.58
C ALA A 306 -2.55 0.77 4.49
N SER A 307 -1.73 1.16 3.51
CA SER A 307 -0.40 0.60 3.29
C SER A 307 0.61 1.72 3.03
N TRP A 308 1.58 1.86 3.93
CA TRP A 308 2.74 2.76 3.77
C TRP A 308 4.04 2.00 3.52
N ARG A 309 3.96 0.73 3.14
CA ARG A 309 5.09 -0.06 2.64
C ARG A 309 5.12 -0.12 1.12
N ILE A 310 6.09 -0.82 0.55
CA ILE A 310 6.05 -1.22 -0.86
C ILE A 310 4.87 -2.18 -1.06
N GLY A 311 4.09 -1.93 -2.10
CA GLY A 311 2.87 -2.68 -2.41
C GLY A 311 2.89 -3.25 -3.83
N GLY A 312 1.87 -4.03 -4.15
CA GLY A 312 1.70 -4.63 -5.47
C GLY A 312 1.55 -3.63 -6.62
N SER A 313 1.26 -2.35 -6.31
CA SER A 313 1.10 -1.26 -7.28
C SER A 313 2.36 -0.38 -7.43
N SER A 314 3.37 -0.52 -6.56
CA SER A 314 4.51 0.41 -6.50
C SER A 314 5.31 0.51 -7.80
N THR A 315 5.41 -0.57 -8.57
CA THR A 315 6.12 -0.55 -9.86
C THR A 315 5.37 0.26 -10.93
N ALA A 316 4.03 0.27 -10.91
CA ALA A 316 3.23 1.12 -11.79
C ALA A 316 3.31 2.61 -11.40
N GLU A 317 3.31 2.91 -10.10
CA GLU A 317 3.53 4.27 -9.58
C GLU A 317 4.87 4.83 -10.08
N LEU A 318 5.95 4.06 -9.92
CA LEU A 318 7.29 4.49 -10.32
C LEU A 318 7.48 4.56 -11.84
N ALA A 319 6.81 3.70 -12.60
CA ALA A 319 6.82 3.79 -14.07
C ALA A 319 6.19 5.11 -14.54
N ALA A 320 5.09 5.55 -13.91
CA ALA A 320 4.49 6.85 -14.18
C ALA A 320 5.42 8.01 -13.79
N ILE A 321 6.00 7.97 -12.58
CA ILE A 321 6.97 8.98 -12.12
C ILE A 321 8.18 9.07 -13.07
N LYS A 322 8.70 7.94 -13.56
CA LYS A 322 9.81 7.92 -14.52
C LYS A 322 9.47 8.61 -15.83
N ILE A 323 8.29 8.35 -16.38
CA ILE A 323 7.80 9.01 -17.60
C ILE A 323 7.62 10.50 -17.36
N MET A 324 6.98 10.87 -16.24
CA MET A 324 6.76 12.26 -15.84
C MET A 324 8.07 13.02 -15.54
N LYS A 325 9.13 12.33 -15.10
CA LYS A 325 10.46 12.93 -14.93
C LYS A 325 11.12 13.24 -16.27
N GLN A 326 10.93 12.35 -17.26
CA GLN A 326 11.50 12.50 -18.59
C GLN A 326 10.79 13.58 -19.42
N ASP A 327 9.49 13.77 -19.19
CA ASP A 327 8.66 14.73 -19.90
C ASP A 327 7.73 15.49 -18.92
N PRO A 328 8.11 16.73 -18.56
CA PRO A 328 7.34 17.56 -17.64
C PRO A 328 5.90 17.87 -18.10
N ASP A 329 5.63 17.81 -19.40
CA ASP A 329 4.30 18.13 -19.96
C ASP A 329 3.31 16.98 -19.76
N ILE A 330 3.77 15.76 -19.47
CA ILE A 330 2.91 14.62 -19.15
C ILE A 330 2.25 14.83 -17.79
N GLN A 331 0.91 14.83 -17.79
CA GLN A 331 0.07 15.02 -16.61
C GLN A 331 -0.60 13.73 -16.16
N LEU A 332 -0.80 12.77 -17.05
CA LEU A 332 -1.50 11.52 -16.75
C LEU A 332 -0.79 10.33 -17.40
N VAL A 333 -0.65 9.23 -16.67
CA VAL A 333 -0.12 7.95 -17.16
C VAL A 333 -1.06 6.82 -16.75
N ARG A 334 -1.32 5.89 -17.67
CA ARG A 334 -2.00 4.63 -17.39
C ARG A 334 -0.98 3.52 -17.29
N ALA A 335 -0.86 2.95 -16.10
CA ALA A 335 0.15 1.93 -15.80
C ALA A 335 -0.46 0.77 -15.00
N SER A 336 -0.14 -0.45 -15.39
CA SER A 336 -0.59 -1.67 -14.73
C SER A 336 0.59 -2.37 -14.11
N ALA A 337 0.53 -2.70 -12.83
CA ALA A 337 1.42 -3.65 -12.19
C ALA A 337 0.73 -5.00 -12.19
N VAL A 338 1.38 -6.05 -12.68
CA VAL A 338 0.76 -7.36 -12.90
C VAL A 338 1.57 -8.46 -12.20
N LYS A 339 0.86 -9.35 -11.52
CA LYS A 339 1.34 -10.61 -10.96
C LYS A 339 0.50 -11.74 -11.54
N LYS A 340 1.14 -12.72 -12.16
CA LYS A 340 0.48 -13.88 -12.77
C LYS A 340 1.23 -15.16 -12.44
N PHE A 341 0.49 -16.19 -12.10
CA PHE A 341 1.03 -17.52 -11.80
C PHE A 341 1.00 -18.42 -13.04
N GLY A 342 1.80 -19.48 -13.00
CA GLY A 342 1.99 -20.41 -14.10
C GLY A 342 3.01 -19.94 -15.14
N ASN A 343 3.28 -20.82 -16.10
CA ASN A 343 4.23 -20.57 -17.18
C ASN A 343 3.61 -19.68 -18.26
N ILE A 344 3.90 -18.39 -18.22
CA ILE A 344 3.41 -17.44 -19.22
C ILE A 344 4.30 -17.47 -20.46
N SER A 345 3.73 -17.88 -21.59
CA SER A 345 4.46 -18.00 -22.85
C SER A 345 4.58 -16.67 -23.62
N ARG A 346 3.72 -15.68 -23.32
CA ARG A 346 3.70 -14.41 -24.06
C ARG A 346 3.37 -13.22 -23.17
N LEU A 347 4.32 -12.29 -23.10
CA LEU A 347 4.16 -11.01 -22.41
C LEU A 347 3.74 -9.90 -23.40
N PRO A 348 3.08 -8.84 -22.90
CA PRO A 348 2.91 -7.61 -23.68
C PRO A 348 4.25 -7.08 -24.18
N MET A 349 4.30 -6.52 -25.39
CA MET A 349 5.56 -6.06 -26.01
C MET A 349 6.30 -4.99 -25.21
N ASN A 350 5.56 -4.19 -24.44
CA ASN A 350 6.04 -3.10 -23.59
C ASN A 350 6.06 -3.48 -22.10
N ALA A 351 6.10 -4.78 -21.78
CA ALA A 351 6.23 -5.24 -20.41
C ALA A 351 7.64 -4.99 -19.87
N ASP A 352 7.73 -4.26 -18.77
CA ASP A 352 8.93 -4.14 -17.95
C ASP A 352 8.89 -5.28 -16.91
N VAL A 353 9.72 -6.31 -17.10
CA VAL A 353 9.68 -7.55 -16.31
C VAL A 353 10.55 -7.42 -15.06
N HIS A 354 9.92 -7.61 -13.89
CA HIS A 354 10.58 -7.55 -12.58
C HIS A 354 10.99 -8.93 -12.07
N PHE A 355 10.22 -9.96 -12.44
CA PHE A 355 10.49 -11.36 -12.11
C PHE A 355 9.82 -12.27 -13.14
N GLN A 356 10.51 -13.31 -13.60
CA GLN A 356 9.93 -14.40 -14.37
C GLN A 356 10.71 -15.68 -14.07
N GLY A 357 10.04 -16.68 -13.50
CA GLY A 357 10.68 -17.95 -13.17
C GLY A 357 9.91 -18.74 -12.11
N GLU A 358 10.60 -19.70 -11.52
CA GLU A 358 10.09 -20.52 -10.42
C GLU A 358 10.40 -19.84 -9.09
N ASP A 359 9.35 -19.50 -8.33
CA ASP A 359 9.47 -19.16 -6.92
C ASP A 359 9.49 -20.46 -6.10
N PRO A 360 10.42 -20.64 -5.15
CA PRO A 360 10.53 -21.87 -4.37
C PRO A 360 9.25 -22.23 -3.58
N ASP A 361 8.48 -21.22 -3.18
CA ASP A 361 7.30 -21.39 -2.34
C ASP A 361 6.01 -21.27 -3.17
N GLU A 362 5.99 -20.36 -4.14
CA GLU A 362 4.79 -20.08 -4.94
C GLU A 362 4.78 -20.74 -6.33
N GLY A 363 5.86 -21.42 -6.75
CA GLY A 363 5.97 -22.07 -8.07
C GLY A 363 6.15 -21.07 -9.23
N PRO A 364 5.78 -21.43 -10.47
CA PRO A 364 6.02 -20.57 -11.62
C PRO A 364 5.22 -19.27 -11.50
N ILE A 365 5.90 -18.13 -11.64
CA ILE A 365 5.30 -16.81 -11.46
C ILE A 365 6.01 -15.76 -12.33
N THR A 366 5.24 -14.79 -12.81
CA THR A 366 5.74 -13.64 -13.57
C THR A 366 5.17 -12.34 -13.01
N ARG A 367 6.04 -11.34 -12.86
CA ARG A 367 5.71 -9.99 -12.41
C ARG A 367 6.26 -8.97 -13.37
N TYR A 368 5.40 -8.06 -13.81
CA TYR A 368 5.79 -7.05 -14.79
C TYR A 368 4.93 -5.80 -14.66
N THR A 369 5.40 -4.69 -15.22
CA THR A 369 4.65 -3.45 -15.37
C THR A 369 4.42 -3.15 -16.83
N VAL A 370 3.25 -2.61 -17.16
CA VAL A 370 2.92 -2.15 -18.51
C VAL A 370 2.42 -0.73 -18.43
N VAL A 371 3.00 0.16 -19.23
CA VAL A 371 2.43 1.50 -19.45
C VAL A 371 1.70 1.51 -20.77
N THR A 372 0.39 1.73 -20.74
CA THR A 372 -0.46 1.65 -21.93
C THR A 372 -0.69 3.01 -22.58
N HIS A 373 -0.62 4.09 -21.79
CA HIS A 373 -0.89 5.43 -22.28
C HIS A 373 -0.21 6.50 -21.42
N ALA A 374 0.18 7.61 -22.04
CA ALA A 374 0.59 8.82 -21.36
C ALA A 374 0.00 10.04 -22.09
N THR A 375 -0.55 10.99 -21.32
CA THR A 375 -1.25 12.17 -21.83
C THR A 375 -0.54 13.43 -21.36
N ARG A 376 -0.28 14.34 -22.31
CA ARG A 376 0.25 15.68 -22.03
C ARG A 376 -0.88 16.68 -21.76
N GLU A 377 -0.59 17.73 -20.98
CA GLU A 377 -1.46 18.91 -20.96
C GLU A 377 -1.49 19.52 -22.38
N PRO A 378 -2.64 20.01 -22.88
CA PRO A 378 -2.62 20.86 -24.06
C PRO A 378 -1.74 22.08 -23.76
N PRO A 379 -0.89 22.54 -24.71
CA PRO A 379 -0.02 23.69 -24.46
C PRO A 379 -0.87 24.87 -24.00
N LYS A 380 -0.52 25.46 -22.84
CA LYS A 380 -1.15 26.71 -22.40
C LYS A 380 -0.99 27.71 -23.54
N LYS A 381 -2.10 28.18 -24.10
CA LYS A 381 -2.07 29.32 -25.03
C LYS A 381 -1.30 30.42 -24.30
N ALA A 382 -0.25 30.95 -24.93
CA ALA A 382 0.46 32.10 -24.42
C ALA A 382 -0.59 33.17 -24.08
N ALA A 383 -0.57 33.65 -22.84
CA ALA A 383 -1.31 34.85 -22.50
C ALA A 383 -0.61 35.99 -23.28
N ASP A 384 -1.32 36.55 -24.26
CA ASP A 384 -0.89 37.72 -25.03
C ASP A 384 -0.75 38.96 -24.14
#